data_AF-A0A1H5DZ15-F1
#
_entry.id   AF-A0A1H5DZ15-F1
#
_cell.length_a   1.000
_cell.length_b   1.000
_cell.length_c   1.000
_cell.angle_alpha   90.00
_cell.angle_beta   90.00
_cell.angle_gamma   90.00
#
_symmetry.space_group_name_H-M   'P 1'
#
loop_
_entity.id
_entity.type
_entity.pdbx_description
1 polymer ?
#
loop_
_entity_poly.entity_id
_entity_poly.type
_entity_poly.pdbx_seq_one_letter_code
_entity_poly.pdbx_strand_id
1 'polypeptide(L)'
;MTITDIAEFAITSVENSSVSELFKTRREWQESGAGDSHKEWLRKRNMPRIDPSSNDKFKTALRFVQVYDPLALDLDSDGIETVSSDAGITFDFDGDGLKTGTGWVKGDDGFLVLDRNGNGSIDTGAELFGVDTVKANGQKASNGFDALRDLDGNADGVFDDQDEQFANVRVWQDLNQDGVAQVNELKSLAEHDITAVNLGSTATNQNSNGNLISAVGTFVRGDGSEGSVNGNQSLAANLDLATNPFYREHTDTIALSDSVKALSDMKGSGAVRDLREAAMLSSQLQSQLSQYNQASRPDQVGMLDTLLRTWAATADYRTWDQRIGDLGNDIVEVSFAYSWERATTDGIGSGASSSGSQAEIGSAKEDTGPTAEQLEKQQLLERVKILEIFNAQNFFNFSRDESSTDSGGDALVAFSLSSGANTRSRSMSAGGREVVLTEEDISINAGQAELLNKSYESLLHSLYKGLVVQAHLKPYLDVIGLVFSNAEPVLDFSATQQLFLQNAEQNPAETMLDIADFMSYMKFTGKDMLNWGSFTDRMLTSLSEADAVEFYRQVSLLPLPDEDESVRFGTHNSDSFKVSAP
;
A
#
# COMPACT_ATOMS: atom_id res chain seq x y z
N MET A 1 40.90 -36.02 11.35
CA MET A 1 40.20 -35.19 10.36
C MET A 1 40.79 -35.53 9.00
N THR A 2 40.02 -36.23 8.18
CA THR A 2 40.39 -36.57 6.80
C THR A 2 40.30 -35.33 5.91
N ILE A 3 40.89 -35.34 4.71
CA ILE A 3 40.72 -34.25 3.72
C ILE A 3 39.22 -34.03 3.41
N THR A 4 38.43 -35.09 3.45
CA THR A 4 36.97 -35.04 3.27
C THR A 4 36.29 -34.35 4.44
N ASP A 5 36.68 -34.63 5.69
CA ASP A 5 36.12 -33.97 6.87
C ASP A 5 36.49 -32.47 6.91
N ILE A 6 37.70 -32.11 6.44
CA ILE A 6 38.14 -30.71 6.32
C ILE A 6 37.35 -30.00 5.21
N ALA A 7 37.07 -30.70 4.09
CA ALA A 7 36.28 -30.15 3.00
C ALA A 7 34.80 -30.00 3.36
N GLU A 8 34.18 -30.97 4.04
CA GLU A 8 32.80 -30.88 4.53
C GLU A 8 32.66 -29.79 5.61
N PHE A 9 33.61 -29.68 6.53
CA PHE A 9 33.65 -28.60 7.52
C PHE A 9 33.82 -27.23 6.84
N ALA A 10 34.72 -27.10 5.86
CA ALA A 10 34.88 -25.87 5.11
C ALA A 10 33.64 -25.50 4.28
N ILE A 11 32.90 -26.48 3.75
CA ILE A 11 31.65 -26.25 3.01
C ILE A 11 30.54 -25.79 3.97
N THR A 12 30.33 -26.50 5.07
CA THR A 12 29.27 -26.16 6.06
C THR A 12 29.52 -24.87 6.82
N SER A 13 30.78 -24.55 7.15
CA SER A 13 31.15 -23.25 7.74
C SER A 13 30.97 -22.09 6.76
N VAL A 14 31.20 -22.33 5.47
CA VAL A 14 31.03 -21.30 4.43
C VAL A 14 29.55 -21.06 4.16
N GLU A 15 28.69 -22.08 4.05
CA GLU A 15 27.30 -22.01 3.57
C GLU A 15 26.44 -20.86 4.14
N ASN A 16 26.65 -20.45 5.39
CA ASN A 16 25.90 -19.37 6.07
C ASN A 16 26.71 -18.07 6.30
N SER A 17 27.90 -17.95 5.74
CA SER A 17 28.76 -16.75 5.85
C SER A 17 28.48 -15.72 4.76
N SER A 18 28.80 -14.45 5.01
CA SER A 18 28.75 -13.38 3.99
C SER A 18 29.66 -13.67 2.78
N VAL A 19 30.66 -14.54 2.96
CA VAL A 19 31.53 -15.02 1.88
C VAL A 19 30.83 -16.08 1.02
N SER A 20 30.00 -16.95 1.60
CA SER A 20 29.09 -17.82 0.84
C SER A 20 28.08 -17.01 0.05
N GLU A 21 27.50 -15.96 0.62
CA GLU A 21 26.62 -15.06 -0.13
C GLU A 21 27.37 -14.43 -1.33
N LEU A 22 28.63 -14.01 -1.16
CA LEU A 22 29.48 -13.54 -2.28
C LEU A 22 29.75 -14.63 -3.34
N PHE A 23 29.86 -15.90 -2.97
CA PHE A 23 30.02 -16.99 -3.93
C PHE A 23 28.70 -17.41 -4.59
N LYS A 24 27.59 -17.39 -3.85
CA LYS A 24 26.22 -17.63 -4.36
C LYS A 24 25.85 -16.56 -5.38
N THR A 25 26.00 -15.29 -5.02
CA THR A 25 25.77 -14.15 -5.92
C THR A 25 26.63 -14.23 -7.19
N ARG A 26 27.89 -14.67 -7.09
CA ARG A 26 28.74 -14.87 -8.26
C ARG A 26 28.26 -15.99 -9.18
N ARG A 27 27.77 -17.10 -8.60
CA ARG A 27 27.21 -18.22 -9.35
C ARG A 27 25.91 -17.79 -10.05
N GLU A 28 25.02 -17.13 -9.33
CA GLU A 28 23.78 -16.55 -9.87
C GLU A 28 24.05 -15.55 -10.99
N TRP A 29 25.09 -14.71 -10.89
CA TRP A 29 25.52 -13.84 -11.98
C TRP A 29 25.92 -14.63 -13.22
N GLN A 30 26.72 -15.69 -13.07
CA GLN A 30 27.13 -16.55 -14.18
C GLN A 30 25.93 -17.26 -14.83
N GLU A 31 24.95 -17.68 -14.03
CA GLU A 31 23.73 -18.35 -14.47
C GLU A 31 22.71 -17.39 -15.10
N SER A 32 22.67 -16.14 -14.66
CA SER A 32 21.76 -15.11 -15.19
C SER A 32 22.04 -14.74 -16.65
N GLY A 33 23.22 -15.08 -17.19
CA GLY A 33 23.63 -14.67 -18.52
C GLY A 33 23.79 -13.16 -18.71
N ALA A 34 23.87 -12.39 -17.61
CA ALA A 34 24.01 -10.94 -17.66
C ALA A 34 25.31 -10.53 -18.40
N GLY A 35 25.18 -9.69 -19.42
CA GLY A 35 26.31 -9.15 -20.20
C GLY A 35 27.19 -8.14 -19.45
N ASP A 36 26.77 -7.74 -18.25
CA ASP A 36 27.46 -6.77 -17.41
C ASP A 36 28.49 -7.45 -16.49
N SER A 37 29.48 -6.69 -16.00
CA SER A 37 30.43 -7.21 -15.01
C SER A 37 29.71 -7.66 -13.72
N HIS A 38 30.25 -8.66 -13.00
CA HIS A 38 29.69 -9.11 -11.72
C HIS A 38 29.46 -7.96 -10.72
N LYS A 39 30.34 -6.95 -10.73
CA LYS A 39 30.20 -5.74 -9.90
C LYS A 39 28.98 -4.91 -10.29
N GLU A 40 28.75 -4.69 -11.58
CA GLU A 40 27.57 -3.97 -12.08
C GLU A 40 26.29 -4.77 -11.87
N TRP A 41 26.32 -6.09 -12.04
CA TRP A 41 25.19 -6.96 -11.74
C TRP A 41 24.82 -6.95 -10.26
N LEU A 42 25.81 -7.08 -9.36
CA LEU A 42 25.61 -6.95 -7.92
C LEU A 42 25.07 -5.58 -7.55
N ARG A 43 25.59 -4.52 -8.19
CA ARG A 43 25.10 -3.16 -7.99
C ARG A 43 23.63 -3.07 -8.33
N LYS A 44 23.21 -3.56 -9.51
CA LYS A 44 21.81 -3.58 -9.98
C LYS A 44 20.90 -4.42 -9.07
N ARG A 45 21.37 -5.59 -8.65
CA ARG A 45 20.62 -6.50 -7.77
C ARG A 45 20.36 -5.90 -6.40
N ASN A 46 21.40 -5.30 -5.80
CA ASN A 46 21.35 -4.72 -4.46
C ASN A 46 21.00 -3.22 -4.47
N MET A 47 20.48 -2.68 -5.59
CA MET A 47 20.00 -1.31 -5.61
C MET A 47 18.86 -1.17 -4.60
N PRO A 48 18.90 -0.14 -3.74
CA PRO A 48 17.78 0.16 -2.88
C PRO A 48 16.49 0.33 -3.69
N ARG A 49 15.38 -0.15 -3.12
CA ARG A 49 14.04 -0.12 -3.73
C ARG A 49 13.07 0.54 -2.77
N ILE A 50 11.93 0.98 -3.30
CA ILE A 50 10.83 1.48 -2.48
C ILE A 50 10.24 0.31 -1.69
N ASP A 51 10.05 0.51 -0.39
CA ASP A 51 9.51 -0.49 0.52
C ASP A 51 8.06 -0.84 0.12
N PRO A 52 7.73 -2.14 -0.05
CA PRO A 52 6.37 -2.58 -0.39
C PRO A 52 5.29 -2.05 0.54
N SER A 53 5.61 -1.76 1.81
CA SER A 53 4.64 -1.26 2.78
C SER A 53 4.10 0.14 2.42
N SER A 54 4.78 0.90 1.56
CA SER A 54 4.19 2.10 0.95
C SER A 54 3.02 1.73 0.05
N ASN A 55 3.19 0.73 -0.82
CA ASN A 55 2.13 0.19 -1.68
C ASN A 55 1.03 -0.51 -0.89
N ASP A 56 1.37 -1.30 0.12
CA ASP A 56 0.38 -2.04 0.92
C ASP A 56 -0.55 -1.09 1.66
N LYS A 57 0.01 -0.03 2.28
CA LYS A 57 -0.79 1.01 2.97
C LYS A 57 -1.59 1.86 1.99
N PHE A 58 -1.04 2.17 0.81
CA PHE A 58 -1.77 2.88 -0.25
C PHE A 58 -2.94 2.04 -0.77
N LYS A 59 -2.71 0.75 -1.05
CA LYS A 59 -3.75 -0.21 -1.43
C LYS A 59 -4.78 -0.41 -0.33
N THR A 60 -4.35 -0.42 0.93
CA THR A 60 -5.29 -0.46 2.06
C THR A 60 -6.14 0.80 2.09
N ALA A 61 -5.57 1.98 1.86
CA ALA A 61 -6.33 3.22 1.74
C ALA A 61 -7.30 3.22 0.53
N LEU A 62 -6.87 2.70 -0.62
CA LEU A 62 -7.69 2.51 -1.82
C LEU A 62 -8.88 1.58 -1.54
N ARG A 63 -8.61 0.44 -0.90
CA ARG A 63 -9.55 -0.65 -0.56
C ARG A 63 -10.33 -0.42 0.72
N PHE A 64 -10.08 0.69 1.41
CA PHE A 64 -10.91 1.16 2.53
C PHE A 64 -12.18 1.83 1.96
N VAL A 65 -13.00 1.11 1.18
CA VAL A 65 -13.99 0.09 1.57
C VAL A 65 -14.46 -0.58 0.27
N GLN A 66 -13.93 -1.75 -0.10
CA GLN A 66 -14.70 -2.71 -0.90
C GLN A 66 -14.21 -4.11 -0.54
N VAL A 67 -14.99 -4.79 0.28
CA VAL A 67 -14.88 -6.20 0.59
C VAL A 67 -15.82 -6.85 -0.41
N TYR A 68 -15.32 -7.57 -1.41
CA TYR A 68 -16.16 -8.61 -2.03
C TYR A 68 -16.50 -9.56 -0.89
N ASP A 69 -17.71 -10.05 -0.70
CA ASP A 69 -18.04 -10.93 0.45
C ASP A 69 -18.98 -12.06 -0.04
N PRO A 70 -18.57 -12.88 -1.04
CA PRO A 70 -19.35 -14.03 -1.43
C PRO A 70 -19.44 -15.00 -0.26
N LEU A 71 -20.66 -15.44 0.02
CA LEU A 71 -20.94 -16.47 0.99
C LEU A 71 -20.50 -17.82 0.40
N ALA A 72 -19.48 -18.44 0.99
CA ALA A 72 -19.07 -19.80 0.65
C ALA A 72 -19.67 -20.83 1.60
N LEU A 73 -19.47 -22.12 1.32
CA LEU A 73 -19.85 -23.23 2.17
C LEU A 73 -18.69 -24.20 2.15
N ASP A 74 -18.25 -24.61 3.33
CA ASP A 74 -17.35 -25.74 3.47
C ASP A 74 -18.18 -27.00 3.34
N LEU A 75 -17.72 -27.88 2.46
CA LEU A 75 -18.48 -29.05 2.05
C LEU A 75 -17.94 -30.36 2.63
N ASP A 76 -16.74 -30.38 3.21
CA ASP A 76 -16.05 -31.57 3.71
C ASP A 76 -15.78 -31.58 5.24
N SER A 77 -16.12 -30.48 5.89
CA SER A 77 -16.13 -30.23 7.33
C SER A 77 -14.76 -30.06 7.97
N ASP A 78 -13.78 -29.49 7.26
CA ASP A 78 -12.45 -29.19 7.80
C ASP A 78 -12.12 -27.68 7.98
N GLY A 79 -13.03 -26.82 7.57
CA GLY A 79 -12.91 -25.36 7.53
C GLY A 79 -13.06 -24.81 6.11
N ILE A 80 -13.16 -23.49 5.96
CA ILE A 80 -13.06 -22.88 4.62
C ILE A 80 -11.61 -22.66 4.34
N GLU A 81 -11.19 -23.26 3.24
CA GLU A 81 -9.87 -23.14 2.72
C GLU A 81 -9.86 -22.35 1.42
N THR A 82 -8.72 -21.71 1.18
CA THR A 82 -8.66 -20.70 0.14
C THR A 82 -7.30 -20.69 -0.54
N VAL A 83 -7.21 -20.19 -1.78
CA VAL A 83 -5.94 -20.04 -2.51
C VAL A 83 -5.62 -18.56 -2.75
N SER A 84 -4.40 -18.12 -2.44
CA SER A 84 -4.08 -16.69 -2.50
C SER A 84 -4.26 -16.08 -3.88
N SER A 85 -4.33 -14.74 -3.87
CA SER A 85 -3.54 -13.77 -4.65
C SER A 85 -2.91 -14.18 -5.99
N ASP A 86 -2.17 -15.25 -5.95
CA ASP A 86 -1.19 -15.55 -6.97
C ASP A 86 -1.55 -16.82 -7.75
N ALA A 87 -2.71 -17.43 -7.45
CA ALA A 87 -3.19 -18.66 -8.07
C ALA A 87 -3.59 -18.51 -9.56
N GLY A 88 -3.79 -17.27 -10.04
CA GLY A 88 -4.10 -16.96 -11.44
C GLY A 88 -5.57 -17.11 -11.85
N ILE A 89 -6.47 -17.31 -10.90
CA ILE A 89 -7.93 -17.43 -11.09
C ILE A 89 -8.52 -16.04 -11.31
N THR A 90 -9.48 -15.88 -12.24
CA THR A 90 -10.06 -14.56 -12.59
C THR A 90 -11.58 -14.59 -12.66
N PHE A 91 -12.26 -13.59 -12.11
CA PHE A 91 -13.73 -13.46 -12.10
C PHE A 91 -14.15 -11.97 -12.05
N ASP A 92 -15.37 -11.66 -12.47
CA ASP A 92 -15.93 -10.30 -12.52
C ASP A 92 -16.84 -10.08 -11.29
N PHE A 93 -16.32 -9.55 -10.19
CA PHE A 93 -17.11 -9.42 -8.95
C PHE A 93 -18.06 -8.23 -8.94
N ASP A 94 -17.71 -7.12 -9.57
CA ASP A 94 -18.51 -5.89 -9.56
C ASP A 94 -19.43 -5.76 -10.77
N GLY A 95 -19.36 -6.70 -11.72
CA GLY A 95 -20.22 -6.77 -12.89
C GLY A 95 -19.89 -5.70 -13.93
N ASP A 96 -18.64 -5.24 -13.97
CA ASP A 96 -18.18 -4.19 -14.87
C ASP A 96 -17.74 -4.72 -16.25
N GLY A 97 -17.74 -6.04 -16.43
CA GLY A 97 -17.33 -6.73 -17.65
C GLY A 97 -15.84 -7.06 -17.72
N LEU A 98 -15.07 -6.83 -16.66
CA LEU A 98 -13.64 -7.14 -16.56
C LEU A 98 -13.39 -8.22 -15.49
N LYS A 99 -12.95 -9.41 -15.94
CA LYS A 99 -12.44 -10.43 -15.02
C LYS A 99 -11.10 -10.00 -14.45
N THR A 100 -11.07 -9.70 -13.16
CA THR A 100 -9.83 -9.43 -12.44
C THR A 100 -9.37 -10.72 -11.80
N GLY A 101 -8.07 -10.87 -11.60
CA GLY A 101 -7.62 -11.95 -10.75
C GLY A 101 -8.38 -11.86 -9.41
N THR A 102 -8.80 -13.01 -8.91
CA THR A 102 -9.44 -13.13 -7.62
C THR A 102 -8.98 -14.31 -6.77
N GLY A 103 -8.73 -14.08 -5.49
CA GLY A 103 -8.55 -15.16 -4.55
C GLY A 103 -9.73 -16.11 -4.74
N TRP A 104 -9.53 -17.39 -4.49
CA TRP A 104 -10.61 -18.35 -4.66
C TRP A 104 -10.76 -19.36 -3.54
N VAL A 105 -12.01 -19.69 -3.21
CA VAL A 105 -12.27 -20.84 -2.34
C VAL A 105 -11.61 -22.09 -2.96
N LYS A 106 -11.01 -22.96 -2.15
CA LYS A 106 -10.42 -24.19 -2.70
C LYS A 106 -11.54 -25.07 -3.30
N GLY A 107 -11.16 -25.98 -4.20
CA GLY A 107 -12.12 -26.77 -4.97
C GLY A 107 -12.87 -27.85 -4.17
N ASP A 108 -12.50 -28.08 -2.92
CA ASP A 108 -13.23 -28.89 -1.93
C ASP A 108 -14.41 -28.13 -1.31
N ASP A 109 -14.39 -26.80 -1.30
CA ASP A 109 -15.45 -25.90 -0.85
C ASP A 109 -16.25 -25.31 -2.04
N GLY A 110 -17.26 -24.48 -1.78
CA GLY A 110 -17.99 -23.82 -2.87
C GLY A 110 -18.70 -22.51 -2.52
N PHE A 111 -18.93 -21.66 -3.51
CA PHE A 111 -19.70 -20.43 -3.35
C PHE A 111 -21.20 -20.68 -3.42
N LEU A 112 -21.99 -19.96 -2.62
CA LEU A 112 -23.42 -19.89 -2.80
C LEU A 112 -23.73 -18.90 -3.93
N VAL A 113 -24.56 -19.34 -4.90
CA VAL A 113 -24.84 -18.58 -6.12
C VAL A 113 -26.32 -18.68 -6.54
N LEU A 114 -26.79 -17.69 -7.28
CA LEU A 114 -28.11 -17.65 -7.90
C LEU A 114 -28.01 -16.92 -9.24
N ASP A 115 -28.38 -17.59 -10.33
CA ASP A 115 -28.54 -16.95 -11.64
C ASP A 115 -29.74 -15.99 -11.60
N ARG A 116 -29.44 -14.71 -11.37
CA ARG A 116 -30.46 -13.66 -11.16
C ARG A 116 -30.94 -13.06 -12.47
N ASN A 117 -30.13 -13.10 -13.52
CA ASN A 117 -30.46 -12.52 -14.81
C ASN A 117 -31.10 -13.56 -15.77
N GLY A 118 -31.08 -14.84 -15.40
CA GLY A 118 -31.68 -15.95 -16.14
C GLY A 118 -30.91 -16.34 -17.39
N ASN A 119 -29.62 -16.03 -17.48
CA ASN A 119 -28.80 -16.29 -18.67
C ASN A 119 -28.22 -17.72 -18.70
N GLY A 120 -28.42 -18.50 -17.63
CA GLY A 120 -27.97 -19.88 -17.49
C GLY A 120 -26.49 -20.03 -17.15
N SER A 121 -25.82 -18.95 -16.75
CA SER A 121 -24.41 -18.91 -16.33
C SER A 121 -24.30 -18.17 -14.99
N ILE A 122 -23.18 -18.36 -14.29
CA ILE A 122 -22.78 -17.50 -13.17
C ILE A 122 -21.55 -16.75 -13.64
N ASP A 123 -21.74 -15.49 -14.01
CA ASP A 123 -20.71 -14.72 -14.72
C ASP A 123 -20.27 -13.44 -14.00
N THR A 124 -21.04 -12.96 -13.03
CA THR A 124 -20.73 -11.76 -12.25
C THR A 124 -21.00 -11.92 -10.76
N GLY A 125 -20.40 -11.06 -9.92
CA GLY A 125 -20.64 -11.06 -8.47
C GLY A 125 -22.06 -10.63 -8.06
N ALA A 126 -22.86 -10.09 -8.98
CA ALA A 126 -24.29 -9.87 -8.76
C ALA A 126 -25.06 -11.20 -8.53
N GLU A 127 -24.50 -12.31 -9.03
CA GLU A 127 -25.08 -13.66 -8.94
C GLU A 127 -24.46 -14.48 -7.79
N LEU A 128 -23.42 -13.96 -7.14
CA LEU A 128 -22.92 -14.45 -5.86
C LEU A 128 -23.74 -13.82 -4.72
N PHE A 129 -23.81 -14.49 -3.57
CA PHE A 129 -24.40 -13.90 -2.37
C PHE A 129 -23.36 -13.06 -1.63
N GLY A 130 -23.37 -11.74 -1.83
CA GLY A 130 -22.38 -10.82 -1.26
C GLY A 130 -22.81 -9.36 -1.37
N VAL A 131 -21.90 -8.42 -1.12
CA VAL A 131 -22.22 -6.98 -1.15
C VAL A 131 -22.69 -6.48 -2.53
N ASP A 132 -22.33 -7.17 -3.61
CA ASP A 132 -22.76 -6.83 -4.97
C ASP A 132 -24.14 -7.39 -5.33
N THR A 133 -24.74 -8.20 -4.44
CA THR A 133 -26.13 -8.61 -4.57
C THR A 133 -27.07 -7.43 -4.37
N VAL A 134 -27.92 -7.17 -5.37
CA VAL A 134 -29.04 -6.23 -5.25
C VAL A 134 -30.24 -6.95 -4.65
N LYS A 135 -30.69 -6.48 -3.49
CA LYS A 135 -31.84 -7.01 -2.75
C LYS A 135 -33.17 -6.58 -3.39
N ALA A 136 -34.27 -7.22 -3.01
CA ALA A 136 -35.62 -6.95 -3.49
C ALA A 136 -36.06 -5.49 -3.28
N ASN A 137 -35.48 -4.82 -2.29
CA ASN A 137 -35.71 -3.39 -2.02
C ASN A 137 -34.89 -2.43 -2.90
N GLY A 138 -34.10 -2.95 -3.84
CA GLY A 138 -33.25 -2.18 -4.76
C GLY A 138 -31.93 -1.69 -4.16
N GLN A 139 -31.61 -2.06 -2.92
CA GLN A 139 -30.33 -1.72 -2.27
C GLN A 139 -29.35 -2.90 -2.38
N LYS A 140 -28.05 -2.59 -2.45
CA LYS A 140 -26.99 -3.61 -2.29
C LYS A 140 -27.03 -4.20 -0.88
N ALA A 141 -26.70 -5.48 -0.76
CA ALA A 141 -26.60 -6.14 0.54
C ALA A 141 -25.38 -5.63 1.32
N SER A 142 -25.45 -5.73 2.65
CA SER A 142 -24.36 -5.33 3.55
C SER A 142 -23.29 -6.42 3.74
N ASN A 143 -23.61 -7.68 3.41
CA ASN A 143 -22.72 -8.86 3.37
C ASN A 143 -23.50 -10.05 2.77
N GLY A 144 -22.83 -11.20 2.58
CA GLY A 144 -23.46 -12.41 2.02
C GLY A 144 -24.64 -12.98 2.83
N PHE A 145 -24.64 -12.87 4.16
CA PHE A 145 -25.78 -13.31 4.99
C PHE A 145 -26.98 -12.36 4.85
N ASP A 146 -26.75 -11.05 4.72
CA ASP A 146 -27.80 -10.07 4.42
C ASP A 146 -28.36 -10.25 2.99
N ALA A 147 -27.51 -10.66 2.04
CA ALA A 147 -27.94 -11.01 0.69
C ALA A 147 -28.84 -12.24 0.68
N LEU A 148 -28.48 -13.28 1.44
CA LEU A 148 -29.29 -14.50 1.54
C LEU A 148 -30.58 -14.28 2.32
N ARG A 149 -30.56 -13.44 3.36
CA ARG A 149 -31.74 -13.06 4.14
C ARG A 149 -32.83 -12.37 3.33
N ASP A 150 -32.47 -11.75 2.20
CA ASP A 150 -33.46 -11.20 1.27
C ASP A 150 -34.35 -12.28 0.63
N LEU A 151 -33.92 -13.55 0.66
CA LEU A 151 -34.65 -14.69 0.13
C LEU A 151 -35.45 -15.47 1.17
N ASP A 152 -35.31 -15.13 2.46
CA ASP A 152 -36.13 -15.66 3.56
C ASP A 152 -37.52 -15.03 3.50
N GLY A 153 -38.42 -15.71 2.80
CA GLY A 153 -39.75 -15.21 2.47
C GLY A 153 -40.72 -15.28 3.64
N ASN A 154 -40.44 -16.15 4.61
CA ASN A 154 -41.28 -16.34 5.80
C ASN A 154 -40.76 -15.55 7.03
N ALA A 155 -39.53 -15.01 6.94
CA ALA A 155 -38.81 -14.24 7.94
C ALA A 155 -38.55 -14.99 9.27
N ASP A 156 -38.31 -16.30 9.20
CA ASP A 156 -38.01 -17.14 10.37
C ASP A 156 -36.52 -17.18 10.74
N GLY A 157 -35.66 -16.58 9.91
CA GLY A 157 -34.22 -16.51 10.12
C GLY A 157 -33.45 -17.73 9.61
N VAL A 158 -34.11 -18.61 8.86
CA VAL A 158 -33.55 -19.79 8.20
C VAL A 158 -33.88 -19.68 6.71
N PHE A 159 -32.92 -20.07 5.86
CA PHE A 159 -33.18 -20.26 4.44
C PHE A 159 -33.34 -21.75 4.14
N ASP A 160 -34.56 -22.22 3.88
CA ASP A 160 -34.91 -23.64 3.74
C ASP A 160 -35.97 -23.91 2.66
N ASP A 161 -36.50 -25.15 2.61
CA ASP A 161 -37.48 -25.56 1.59
C ASP A 161 -38.85 -24.87 1.68
N GLN A 162 -39.08 -24.05 2.71
CA GLN A 162 -40.24 -23.17 2.83
C GLN A 162 -40.06 -21.85 2.06
N ASP A 163 -38.84 -21.54 1.59
CA ASP A 163 -38.53 -20.34 0.82
C ASP A 163 -38.62 -20.58 -0.70
N GLU A 164 -39.22 -19.62 -1.41
CA GLU A 164 -39.50 -19.73 -2.85
C GLU A 164 -38.23 -19.98 -3.68
N GLN A 165 -37.10 -19.40 -3.28
CA GLN A 165 -35.85 -19.47 -4.03
C GLN A 165 -34.92 -20.61 -3.62
N PHE A 166 -35.26 -21.41 -2.61
CA PHE A 166 -34.39 -22.48 -2.12
C PHE A 166 -34.01 -23.49 -3.21
N ALA A 167 -34.98 -23.86 -4.05
CA ALA A 167 -34.76 -24.78 -5.17
C ALA A 167 -33.94 -24.17 -6.33
N ASN A 168 -33.69 -22.86 -6.33
CA ASN A 168 -32.97 -22.14 -7.40
C ASN A 168 -31.53 -21.78 -7.00
N VAL A 169 -31.25 -21.65 -5.70
CA VAL A 169 -29.90 -21.45 -5.20
C VAL A 169 -29.03 -22.67 -5.49
N ARG A 170 -27.78 -22.42 -5.86
CA ARG A 170 -26.77 -23.44 -6.18
C ARG A 170 -25.52 -23.22 -5.34
N VAL A 171 -24.73 -24.28 -5.22
CA VAL A 171 -23.35 -24.26 -4.77
C VAL A 171 -22.47 -24.40 -6.00
N TRP A 172 -21.57 -23.44 -6.20
CA TRP A 172 -20.54 -23.48 -7.21
C TRP A 172 -19.23 -23.98 -6.61
N GLN A 173 -18.91 -25.23 -6.91
CA GLN A 173 -17.66 -25.87 -6.55
C GLN A 173 -16.74 -25.88 -7.78
N ASP A 174 -15.88 -24.87 -7.90
CA ASP A 174 -14.92 -24.73 -8.99
C ASP A 174 -13.76 -25.72 -8.81
N LEU A 175 -13.93 -26.91 -9.39
CA LEU A 175 -13.04 -28.06 -9.18
C LEU A 175 -11.71 -27.88 -9.92
N ASN A 176 -11.73 -27.18 -11.05
CA ASN A 176 -10.57 -26.96 -11.90
C ASN A 176 -9.88 -25.61 -11.62
N GLN A 177 -10.51 -24.76 -10.81
CA GLN A 177 -10.01 -23.47 -10.35
C GLN A 177 -9.75 -22.53 -11.53
N ASP A 178 -10.70 -22.41 -12.46
CA ASP A 178 -10.58 -21.54 -13.64
C ASP A 178 -11.47 -20.30 -13.61
N GLY A 179 -12.31 -20.14 -12.58
CA GLY A 179 -13.18 -18.96 -12.42
C GLY A 179 -14.30 -18.88 -13.45
N VAL A 180 -14.68 -20.01 -14.07
CA VAL A 180 -15.80 -20.11 -15.01
C VAL A 180 -16.78 -21.17 -14.54
N ALA A 181 -17.99 -20.77 -14.12
CA ALA A 181 -18.97 -21.73 -13.66
C ALA A 181 -19.40 -22.69 -14.78
N GLN A 182 -19.07 -23.97 -14.62
CA GLN A 182 -19.45 -25.02 -15.56
C GLN A 182 -20.63 -25.83 -15.04
N VAL A 183 -21.40 -26.44 -15.95
CA VAL A 183 -22.61 -27.20 -15.58
C VAL A 183 -22.32 -28.32 -14.58
N ASN A 184 -21.14 -28.94 -14.65
CA ASN A 184 -20.71 -30.01 -13.74
C ASN A 184 -20.21 -29.50 -12.37
N GLU A 185 -20.07 -28.20 -12.20
CA GLU A 185 -19.57 -27.53 -10.99
C GLU A 185 -20.70 -26.87 -10.17
N LEU A 186 -21.89 -26.75 -10.77
CA LEU A 186 -23.07 -26.20 -10.14
C LEU A 186 -24.00 -27.30 -9.66
N LYS A 187 -24.24 -27.35 -8.36
CA LYS A 187 -25.15 -28.31 -7.73
C LYS A 187 -26.16 -27.58 -6.86
N SER A 188 -27.36 -28.13 -6.72
CA SER A 188 -28.35 -27.64 -5.75
C SER A 188 -27.92 -27.92 -4.31
N LEU A 189 -28.47 -27.16 -3.37
CA LEU A 189 -28.30 -27.42 -1.94
C LEU A 189 -28.68 -28.86 -1.58
N ALA A 190 -29.79 -29.37 -2.13
CA ALA A 190 -30.24 -30.74 -1.94
C ALA A 190 -29.24 -31.79 -2.50
N GLU A 191 -28.54 -31.51 -3.60
CA GLU A 191 -27.48 -32.39 -4.13
C GLU A 191 -26.23 -32.43 -3.24
N HIS A 192 -26.02 -31.41 -2.41
CA HIS A 192 -25.01 -31.40 -1.34
C HIS A 192 -25.54 -31.91 0.02
N ASP A 193 -26.76 -32.45 0.03
CA ASP A 193 -27.46 -32.89 1.24
C ASP A 193 -27.66 -31.74 2.26
N ILE A 194 -27.79 -30.50 1.80
CA ILE A 194 -28.05 -29.32 2.63
C ILE A 194 -29.55 -29.05 2.65
N THR A 195 -30.13 -29.00 3.85
CA THR A 195 -31.57 -28.81 4.07
C THR A 195 -31.94 -27.42 4.56
N ALA A 196 -31.00 -26.69 5.18
CA ALA A 196 -31.23 -25.34 5.68
C ALA A 196 -29.92 -24.56 5.85
N VAL A 197 -29.94 -23.24 5.66
CA VAL A 197 -28.84 -22.33 5.99
C VAL A 197 -29.33 -21.33 7.05
N ASN A 198 -28.66 -21.28 8.21
CA ASN A 198 -29.03 -20.33 9.26
C ASN A 198 -28.51 -18.93 8.93
N LEU A 199 -29.36 -17.91 9.04
CA LEU A 199 -29.03 -16.53 8.65
C LEU A 199 -28.40 -15.70 9.77
N GLY A 200 -28.20 -16.31 10.93
CA GLY A 200 -27.42 -15.78 12.03
C GLY A 200 -25.92 -16.01 11.79
N SER A 201 -25.13 -14.95 11.93
CA SER A 201 -23.68 -15.00 11.73
C SER A 201 -22.94 -14.38 12.90
N THR A 202 -21.73 -14.87 13.17
CA THR A 202 -20.78 -14.28 14.13
C THR A 202 -19.63 -13.65 13.38
N ALA A 203 -19.33 -12.38 13.68
CA ALA A 203 -18.20 -11.68 13.08
C ALA A 203 -16.86 -12.35 13.45
N THR A 204 -15.94 -12.43 12.49
CA THR A 204 -14.59 -12.98 12.68
C THR A 204 -13.56 -12.14 11.93
N ASN A 205 -12.28 -12.38 12.20
CA ASN A 205 -11.16 -11.77 11.47
C ASN A 205 -10.11 -12.84 11.14
N GLN A 206 -10.55 -14.00 10.65
CA GLN A 206 -9.62 -15.07 10.29
C GLN A 206 -9.00 -14.79 8.93
N ASN A 207 -7.68 -14.94 8.83
CA ASN A 207 -6.97 -14.85 7.56
C ASN A 207 -6.70 -16.25 7.02
N SER A 208 -7.00 -16.48 5.74
CA SER A 208 -6.65 -17.70 5.01
C SER A 208 -5.98 -17.28 3.70
N ASN A 209 -4.69 -17.60 3.53
CA ASN A 209 -3.88 -17.30 2.33
C ASN A 209 -3.96 -15.86 1.78
N GLY A 210 -4.05 -14.86 2.67
CA GLY A 210 -4.11 -13.45 2.27
C GLY A 210 -5.52 -12.85 2.25
N ASN A 211 -6.51 -13.63 2.66
CA ASN A 211 -7.92 -13.30 2.48
C ASN A 211 -8.69 -13.40 3.79
N LEU A 212 -9.80 -12.68 3.90
CA LEU A 212 -10.48 -12.45 5.17
C LEU A 212 -11.81 -13.21 5.26
N ILE A 213 -11.95 -14.03 6.30
CA ILE A 213 -13.22 -14.59 6.72
C ILE A 213 -13.87 -13.60 7.70
N SER A 214 -14.79 -12.77 7.21
CA SER A 214 -15.36 -11.62 7.96
C SER A 214 -16.52 -12.01 8.89
N ALA A 215 -17.23 -13.09 8.58
CA ALA A 215 -18.29 -13.65 9.41
C ALA A 215 -18.48 -15.14 9.13
N VAL A 216 -18.95 -15.88 10.14
CA VAL A 216 -19.24 -17.32 10.03
C VAL A 216 -20.64 -17.62 10.52
N GLY A 217 -21.32 -18.54 9.85
CA GLY A 217 -22.66 -19.02 10.18
C GLY A 217 -22.70 -20.54 10.20
N THR A 218 -23.88 -21.15 10.12
CA THR A 218 -24.03 -22.60 10.07
C THR A 218 -25.12 -23.01 9.07
N PHE A 219 -25.00 -24.22 8.52
CA PHE A 219 -26.06 -24.86 7.74
C PHE A 219 -26.31 -26.27 8.28
N VAL A 220 -27.45 -26.85 7.89
CA VAL A 220 -27.93 -28.16 8.35
C VAL A 220 -27.93 -29.14 7.18
N ARG A 221 -27.44 -30.36 7.42
CA ARG A 221 -27.49 -31.45 6.45
C ARG A 221 -28.66 -32.41 6.69
N GLY A 222 -29.03 -33.19 5.68
CA GLY A 222 -30.14 -34.14 5.72
C GLY A 222 -29.99 -35.25 6.78
N ASP A 223 -28.77 -35.52 7.24
CA ASP A 223 -28.48 -36.44 8.35
C ASP A 223 -28.68 -35.83 9.76
N GLY A 224 -29.06 -34.54 9.84
CA GLY A 224 -29.27 -33.81 11.08
C GLY A 224 -27.98 -33.35 11.78
N SER A 225 -26.84 -33.43 11.11
CA SER A 225 -25.62 -32.81 11.60
C SER A 225 -25.73 -31.28 11.55
N GLU A 226 -25.88 -30.68 12.73
CA GLU A 226 -25.70 -29.25 12.99
C GLU A 226 -24.30 -29.10 13.62
N GLY A 227 -23.32 -28.59 12.88
CA GLY A 227 -21.93 -28.50 13.37
C GLY A 227 -21.81 -27.68 14.67
N SER A 228 -21.62 -28.35 15.81
CA SER A 228 -21.41 -27.70 17.11
C SER A 228 -19.92 -27.47 17.39
N VAL A 229 -19.50 -26.21 17.24
CA VAL A 229 -18.60 -25.43 18.11
C VAL A 229 -17.55 -26.21 18.94
N ASN A 230 -16.55 -26.83 18.29
CA ASN A 230 -15.12 -26.88 18.69
C ASN A 230 -14.31 -27.98 17.99
N GLY A 231 -14.27 -27.97 16.65
CA GLY A 231 -13.19 -28.69 15.95
C GLY A 231 -13.56 -29.39 14.66
N ASN A 232 -14.53 -28.87 13.90
CA ASN A 232 -14.81 -29.13 12.48
C ASN A 232 -15.97 -28.20 12.14
N GLN A 233 -15.71 -27.07 11.49
CA GLN A 233 -16.73 -26.08 11.15
C GLN A 233 -16.81 -25.97 9.64
N SER A 234 -17.96 -26.35 9.08
CA SER A 234 -18.36 -25.92 7.75
C SER A 234 -18.53 -24.39 7.70
N LEU A 235 -17.44 -23.71 7.32
CA LEU A 235 -17.25 -22.26 7.20
C LEU A 235 -17.82 -21.68 5.87
N ALA A 236 -17.84 -20.35 5.74
CA ALA A 236 -18.09 -19.57 4.52
C ALA A 236 -17.00 -18.48 4.41
N ALA A 237 -16.24 -18.33 3.31
CA ALA A 237 -15.26 -17.23 3.21
C ALA A 237 -15.01 -16.65 1.79
N ASN A 238 -14.38 -15.46 1.79
CA ASN A 238 -14.26 -14.53 0.67
C ASN A 238 -12.80 -14.25 0.25
N LEU A 239 -12.55 -14.05 -1.06
CA LEU A 239 -11.20 -14.07 -1.65
C LEU A 239 -10.98 -13.18 -2.94
N ASP A 240 -9.80 -12.52 -3.14
CA ASP A 240 -9.50 -11.46 -4.20
C ASP A 240 -8.00 -11.40 -4.77
N LEU A 241 -7.72 -11.24 -6.10
CA LEU A 241 -6.40 -11.29 -6.86
C LEU A 241 -6.15 -10.08 -7.81
N ALA A 242 -5.81 -8.92 -7.25
CA ALA A 242 -5.36 -7.80 -8.10
C ALA A 242 -3.97 -8.01 -8.74
N THR A 243 -3.81 -7.69 -10.02
CA THR A 243 -2.51 -7.34 -10.60
C THR A 243 -2.00 -6.01 -10.02
N ASN A 244 -0.71 -5.91 -9.71
CA ASN A 244 -0.14 -4.77 -8.99
C ASN A 244 0.86 -3.94 -9.83
N PRO A 245 0.47 -2.78 -10.38
CA PRO A 245 1.34 -1.97 -11.23
C PRO A 245 2.47 -1.24 -10.48
N PHE A 246 2.52 -1.35 -9.14
CA PHE A 246 3.68 -0.93 -8.35
C PHE A 246 4.94 -1.70 -8.73
N TYR A 247 4.81 -3.00 -9.00
CA TYR A 247 5.91 -3.86 -9.43
C TYR A 247 6.00 -3.85 -10.95
N ARG A 248 6.86 -3.00 -11.52
CA ARG A 248 7.13 -2.98 -12.96
C ARG A 248 8.60 -2.75 -13.28
N GLU A 249 8.97 -3.16 -14.49
CA GLU A 249 10.28 -2.85 -15.08
C GLU A 249 10.08 -2.10 -16.40
N HIS A 250 10.82 -1.02 -16.59
CA HIS A 250 10.91 -0.36 -17.89
C HIS A 250 11.76 -1.22 -18.83
N THR A 251 11.22 -1.50 -20.02
CA THR A 251 11.91 -2.31 -21.03
C THR A 251 12.91 -1.52 -21.85
N ASP A 252 12.91 -0.19 -21.73
CA ASP A 252 13.87 0.73 -22.31
C ASP A 252 14.78 1.33 -21.23
N THR A 253 16.02 1.71 -21.62
CA THR A 253 17.03 2.27 -20.70
C THR A 253 17.55 3.61 -21.18
N ILE A 254 17.83 4.52 -20.26
CA ILE A 254 18.42 5.83 -20.57
C ILE A 254 19.93 5.79 -20.31
N ALA A 255 20.72 6.18 -21.32
CA ALA A 255 22.17 6.28 -21.17
C ALA A 255 22.55 7.37 -20.14
N LEU A 256 23.28 6.96 -19.09
CA LEU A 256 23.70 7.86 -18.01
C LEU A 256 24.98 8.63 -18.35
N SER A 257 24.99 9.93 -18.06
CA SER A 257 26.20 10.77 -18.07
C SER A 257 27.14 10.41 -16.91
N ASP A 258 28.44 10.69 -17.04
CA ASP A 258 29.41 10.40 -15.98
C ASP A 258 29.13 11.16 -14.68
N SER A 259 28.62 12.40 -14.79
CA SER A 259 28.15 13.17 -13.63
C SER A 259 27.01 12.50 -12.89
N VAL A 260 26.06 11.88 -13.59
CA VAL A 260 24.90 11.20 -12.97
C VAL A 260 25.29 9.83 -12.41
N LYS A 261 26.26 9.12 -13.01
CA LYS A 261 26.78 7.86 -12.45
C LYS A 261 27.40 8.03 -11.06
N ALA A 262 27.89 9.23 -10.74
CA ALA A 262 28.48 9.57 -9.44
C ALA A 262 27.45 9.94 -8.36
N LEU A 263 26.18 10.18 -8.74
CA LEU A 263 25.11 10.54 -7.80
C LEU A 263 24.54 9.30 -7.11
N SER A 264 23.82 9.44 -6.00
CA SER A 264 23.13 8.31 -5.37
C SER A 264 22.03 7.76 -6.29
N ASP A 265 21.72 6.48 -6.19
CA ASP A 265 20.76 5.81 -7.07
C ASP A 265 19.70 5.04 -6.31
N MET A 266 18.53 4.85 -6.91
CA MET A 266 17.46 4.07 -6.32
C MET A 266 16.52 3.55 -7.41
N LYS A 267 16.01 2.33 -7.24
CA LYS A 267 14.96 1.81 -8.12
C LYS A 267 13.66 2.58 -7.93
N GLY A 268 13.05 2.98 -9.03
CA GLY A 268 11.70 3.56 -9.03
C GLY A 268 10.63 2.50 -8.77
N SER A 269 9.39 2.94 -8.62
CA SER A 269 8.19 2.08 -8.55
C SER A 269 7.03 2.74 -9.28
N GLY A 270 6.00 1.95 -9.61
CA GLY A 270 4.82 2.46 -10.31
C GLY A 270 5.24 3.19 -11.58
N ALA A 271 4.78 4.42 -11.79
CA ALA A 271 5.03 5.18 -13.01
C ALA A 271 6.45 5.77 -13.10
N VAL A 272 7.23 5.72 -12.02
CA VAL A 272 8.50 6.43 -11.89
C VAL A 272 9.68 5.54 -12.31
N ARG A 273 10.59 6.12 -13.11
CA ARG A 273 11.88 5.49 -13.49
C ARG A 273 12.87 5.48 -12.33
N ASP A 274 13.92 4.67 -12.47
CA ASP A 274 15.07 4.69 -11.57
C ASP A 274 15.63 6.11 -11.43
N LEU A 275 16.06 6.46 -10.21
CA LEU A 275 16.36 7.84 -9.84
C LEU A 275 17.38 8.51 -10.76
N ARG A 276 18.43 7.80 -11.15
CA ARG A 276 19.43 8.34 -12.09
C ARG A 276 18.91 8.49 -13.52
N GLU A 277 18.03 7.60 -13.99
CA GLU A 277 17.39 7.74 -15.29
C GLU A 277 16.41 8.92 -15.28
N ALA A 278 15.62 9.06 -14.22
CA ALA A 278 14.79 10.24 -13.98
C ALA A 278 15.61 11.53 -13.93
N ALA A 279 16.78 11.52 -13.30
CA ALA A 279 17.69 12.67 -13.26
C ALA A 279 18.23 13.06 -14.64
N MET A 280 18.33 12.11 -15.58
CA MET A 280 18.64 12.44 -16.99
C MET A 280 17.49 13.14 -17.72
N LEU A 281 16.26 13.01 -17.22
CA LEU A 281 15.06 13.66 -17.78
C LEU A 281 14.77 15.02 -17.14
N SER A 282 15.33 15.31 -15.96
CA SER A 282 15.07 16.55 -15.20
C SER A 282 16.36 17.14 -14.63
N SER A 283 16.75 18.30 -15.17
CA SER A 283 17.89 19.07 -14.67
C SER A 283 17.69 19.56 -13.23
N GLN A 284 16.44 19.83 -12.83
CA GLN A 284 16.08 20.18 -11.46
C GLN A 284 16.35 19.00 -10.51
N LEU A 285 15.91 17.79 -10.87
CA LEU A 285 16.16 16.59 -10.08
C LEU A 285 17.66 16.28 -9.99
N GLN A 286 18.39 16.40 -11.10
CA GLN A 286 19.84 16.22 -11.10
C GLN A 286 20.54 17.19 -10.15
N SER A 287 20.15 18.47 -10.15
CA SER A 287 20.70 19.49 -9.25
C SER A 287 20.42 19.17 -7.78
N GLN A 288 19.18 18.81 -7.45
CA GLN A 288 18.77 18.48 -6.08
C GLN A 288 19.48 17.22 -5.57
N LEU A 289 19.63 16.19 -6.41
CA LEU A 289 20.34 14.97 -6.05
C LEU A 289 21.84 15.24 -5.82
N SER A 290 22.45 16.14 -6.60
CA SER A 290 23.82 16.58 -6.36
C SER A 290 23.97 17.34 -5.04
N GLN A 291 22.99 18.19 -4.68
CA GLN A 291 22.98 18.89 -3.40
C GLN A 291 22.79 17.91 -2.24
N TYR A 292 21.86 16.97 -2.37
CA TYR A 292 21.59 15.95 -1.36
C TYR A 292 22.85 15.15 -1.02
N ASN A 293 23.62 14.75 -2.03
CA ASN A 293 24.88 13.99 -1.85
C ASN A 293 25.98 14.77 -1.12
N GLN A 294 25.87 16.08 -0.98
CA GLN A 294 26.86 16.94 -0.32
C GLN A 294 26.33 17.58 0.97
N ALA A 295 25.04 17.41 1.24
CA ALA A 295 24.35 18.04 2.36
C ALA A 295 24.66 17.32 3.69
N SER A 296 24.51 18.06 4.80
CA SER A 296 24.53 17.47 6.14
C SER A 296 23.35 16.52 6.33
N ARG A 297 23.40 15.63 7.33
CA ARG A 297 22.30 14.68 7.57
C ARG A 297 20.95 15.39 7.84
N PRO A 298 20.87 16.45 8.67
CA PRO A 298 19.62 17.20 8.84
C PRO A 298 19.10 17.84 7.55
N ASP A 299 20.01 18.39 6.75
CA ASP A 299 19.63 19.02 5.48
C ASP A 299 19.12 17.96 4.48
N GLN A 300 19.76 16.78 4.42
CA GLN A 300 19.26 15.65 3.62
C GLN A 300 17.83 15.28 3.97
N VAL A 301 17.53 15.15 5.26
CA VAL A 301 16.17 14.85 5.74
C VAL A 301 15.18 15.94 5.31
N GLY A 302 15.56 17.22 5.47
CA GLY A 302 14.75 18.36 5.03
C GLY A 302 14.52 18.42 3.52
N MET A 303 15.39 17.80 2.71
CA MET A 303 15.29 17.77 1.26
C MET A 303 14.43 16.61 0.71
N LEU A 304 14.13 15.58 1.51
CA LEU A 304 13.48 14.35 1.04
C LEU A 304 12.13 14.61 0.34
N ASP A 305 11.27 15.43 0.94
CA ASP A 305 9.94 15.73 0.39
C ASP A 305 10.05 16.41 -0.98
N THR A 306 10.96 17.39 -1.10
CA THR A 306 11.16 18.11 -2.36
C THR A 306 11.80 17.20 -3.42
N LEU A 307 12.75 16.35 -3.03
CA LEU A 307 13.39 15.38 -3.91
C LEU A 307 12.37 14.35 -4.44
N LEU A 308 11.47 13.88 -3.57
CA LEU A 308 10.42 12.94 -3.95
C LEU A 308 9.43 13.57 -4.94
N ARG A 309 9.03 14.83 -4.72
CA ARG A 309 8.17 15.59 -5.64
C ARG A 309 8.78 15.75 -7.02
N THR A 310 10.05 16.16 -7.10
CA THR A 310 10.72 16.35 -8.39
C THR A 310 11.03 15.03 -9.08
N TRP A 311 11.23 13.94 -8.33
CA TRP A 311 11.33 12.60 -8.88
C TRP A 311 10.00 12.13 -9.48
N ALA A 312 8.89 12.27 -8.75
CA ALA A 312 7.55 11.97 -9.25
C ALA A 312 7.21 12.77 -10.52
N ALA A 313 7.58 14.05 -10.58
CA ALA A 313 7.33 14.93 -11.72
C ALA A 313 8.04 14.51 -13.03
N THR A 314 8.97 13.55 -12.97
CA THR A 314 9.60 12.97 -14.18
C THR A 314 8.76 11.89 -14.84
N ALA A 315 7.76 11.36 -14.15
CA ALA A 315 6.90 10.32 -14.67
C ALA A 315 5.88 10.89 -15.67
N ASP A 316 5.64 10.15 -16.74
CA ASP A 316 4.52 10.39 -17.64
C ASP A 316 3.24 9.78 -17.04
N TYR A 317 2.68 10.48 -16.04
CA TYR A 317 1.49 10.06 -15.31
C TYR A 317 0.55 11.24 -15.13
N ARG A 318 -0.70 11.09 -15.56
CA ARG A 318 -1.72 12.15 -15.45
C ARG A 318 -2.14 12.31 -14.00
N THR A 319 -1.85 13.45 -13.38
CA THR A 319 -2.19 13.70 -11.97
C THR A 319 -3.68 13.96 -11.77
N TRP A 320 -4.20 13.75 -10.56
CA TRP A 320 -5.63 13.88 -10.30
C TRP A 320 -6.20 15.27 -10.64
N ASP A 321 -5.44 16.33 -10.41
CA ASP A 321 -5.81 17.72 -10.74
C ASP A 321 -5.86 17.95 -12.25
N GLN A 322 -4.98 17.30 -13.00
CA GLN A 322 -5.04 17.28 -14.45
C GLN A 322 -6.25 16.48 -14.97
N ARG A 323 -6.57 15.35 -14.32
CA ARG A 323 -7.76 14.52 -14.65
C ARG A 323 -9.07 15.25 -14.38
N ILE A 324 -9.12 16.18 -13.42
CA ILE A 324 -10.26 17.10 -13.24
C ILE A 324 -10.42 18.00 -14.47
N GLY A 325 -9.31 18.53 -15.00
CA GLY A 325 -9.34 19.33 -16.24
C GLY A 325 -9.91 18.58 -17.44
N ASP A 326 -9.66 17.27 -17.49
CA ASP A 326 -10.13 16.39 -18.56
C ASP A 326 -11.67 16.17 -18.55
N LEU A 327 -12.38 16.62 -17.50
CA LEU A 327 -13.86 16.62 -17.43
C LEU A 327 -14.49 17.76 -18.26
N GLY A 328 -13.68 18.73 -18.64
CA GLY A 328 -14.09 19.83 -19.50
C GLY A 328 -14.33 19.41 -20.95
N ASN A 329 -14.99 20.30 -21.71
CA ASN A 329 -15.18 20.16 -23.15
C ASN A 329 -15.21 21.54 -23.83
N ASP A 330 -15.54 21.60 -25.11
CA ASP A 330 -15.58 22.85 -25.89
C ASP A 330 -16.54 23.92 -25.34
N ILE A 331 -17.45 23.55 -24.43
CA ILE A 331 -18.50 24.41 -23.90
C ILE A 331 -18.25 24.79 -22.44
N VAL A 332 -17.75 23.84 -21.63
CA VAL A 332 -17.51 24.00 -20.19
C VAL A 332 -16.06 23.67 -19.89
N GLU A 333 -15.32 24.66 -19.39
CA GLU A 333 -13.99 24.47 -18.81
C GLU A 333 -14.15 23.99 -17.36
N VAL A 334 -13.41 22.94 -17.01
CA VAL A 334 -13.37 22.41 -15.64
C VAL A 334 -11.94 22.56 -15.15
N SER A 335 -11.77 23.05 -13.93
CA SER A 335 -10.45 23.21 -13.32
C SER A 335 -10.52 22.91 -11.83
N PHE A 336 -9.34 22.72 -11.23
CA PHE A 336 -9.18 22.64 -9.79
C PHE A 336 -8.48 23.90 -9.28
N ALA A 337 -8.97 24.47 -8.18
CA ALA A 337 -8.27 25.49 -7.41
C ALA A 337 -8.64 25.35 -5.93
N TYR A 338 -7.73 25.69 -5.02
CA TYR A 338 -8.08 25.69 -3.61
C TYR A 338 -9.12 26.79 -3.32
N SER A 339 -10.02 26.55 -2.36
CA SER A 339 -11.15 27.43 -2.09
C SER A 339 -10.73 28.87 -1.73
N TRP A 340 -9.55 29.03 -1.13
CA TRP A 340 -8.95 30.32 -0.79
C TRP A 340 -8.19 30.99 -1.94
N GLU A 341 -7.93 30.29 -3.04
CA GLU A 341 -7.30 30.86 -4.25
C GLU A 341 -8.34 31.50 -5.19
N ARG A 342 -9.62 31.23 -4.97
CA ARG A 342 -10.71 31.80 -5.75
C ARG A 342 -10.89 33.27 -5.39
N ALA A 343 -10.81 34.16 -6.39
CA ALA A 343 -11.27 35.53 -6.22
C ALA A 343 -12.74 35.52 -5.79
N THR A 344 -13.09 36.29 -4.75
CA THR A 344 -14.46 36.47 -4.26
C THR A 344 -15.28 37.24 -5.30
N THR A 345 -15.65 36.60 -6.41
CA THR A 345 -16.47 37.19 -7.47
C THR A 345 -17.76 36.43 -7.76
N ASP A 346 -18.08 35.39 -6.98
CA ASP A 346 -19.35 34.67 -7.10
C ASP A 346 -20.25 34.93 -5.89
N GLY A 347 -20.82 36.14 -5.86
CA GLY A 347 -21.94 36.47 -5.00
C GLY A 347 -23.24 35.86 -5.52
N ILE A 348 -23.38 34.55 -5.63
CA ILE A 348 -24.68 33.85 -5.72
C ILE A 348 -24.55 32.52 -4.98
N GLY A 349 -25.17 32.45 -3.80
CA GLY A 349 -25.05 31.32 -2.88
C GLY A 349 -25.84 30.08 -3.29
N SER A 350 -25.36 28.93 -2.83
CA SER A 350 -26.14 27.70 -2.68
C SER A 350 -26.33 27.43 -1.19
N GLY A 351 -27.22 28.21 -0.59
CA GLY A 351 -27.72 27.99 0.77
C GLY A 351 -28.83 26.95 0.76
N ALA A 352 -28.75 26.05 1.73
CA ALA A 352 -29.84 25.18 2.17
C ALA A 352 -31.17 25.95 2.28
N SER A 353 -32.25 25.29 1.89
CA SER A 353 -33.60 25.78 2.09
C SER A 353 -33.92 25.91 3.58
N SER A 354 -34.01 27.14 4.08
CA SER A 354 -34.81 27.43 5.27
C SER A 354 -35.47 28.80 5.15
N SER A 355 -36.74 28.82 5.51
CA SER A 355 -37.68 29.92 5.29
C SER A 355 -37.36 31.11 6.21
N GLY A 356 -37.17 32.28 5.60
CA GLY A 356 -37.61 33.58 6.12
C GLY A 356 -36.78 34.23 7.23
N SER A 357 -35.92 35.18 6.87
CA SER A 357 -35.75 36.46 7.59
C SER A 357 -34.80 37.40 6.83
N GLN A 358 -35.01 38.70 7.05
CA GLN A 358 -34.45 39.87 6.38
C GLN A 358 -32.93 39.87 6.16
N ALA A 359 -32.53 40.34 4.97
CA ALA A 359 -31.16 40.58 4.56
C ALA A 359 -30.44 41.58 5.47
N GLU A 360 -29.39 41.11 6.16
CA GLU A 360 -28.29 41.92 6.65
C GLU A 360 -27.21 42.00 5.55
N ILE A 361 -26.78 43.22 5.22
CA ILE A 361 -25.65 43.47 4.32
C ILE A 361 -24.39 43.03 5.06
N GLY A 362 -23.97 41.79 4.82
CA GLY A 362 -22.73 41.22 5.35
C GLY A 362 -21.51 41.88 4.71
N SER A 363 -20.65 42.41 5.57
CA SER A 363 -19.32 42.93 5.31
C SER A 363 -18.53 42.06 4.33
N ALA A 364 -17.71 42.69 3.47
CA ALA A 364 -16.72 41.98 2.67
C ALA A 364 -15.94 40.99 3.57
N LYS A 365 -15.94 39.69 3.23
CA LYS A 365 -15.10 38.70 3.91
C LYS A 365 -13.66 39.23 3.86
N GLU A 366 -13.05 39.43 5.03
CA GLU A 366 -11.60 39.64 5.10
C GLU A 366 -10.92 38.46 4.42
N ASP A 367 -9.95 38.74 3.55
CA ASP A 367 -9.08 37.74 2.95
C ASP A 367 -8.16 37.20 4.05
N THR A 368 -8.66 36.21 4.80
CA THR A 368 -7.97 35.66 5.97
C THR A 368 -6.93 34.59 5.61
N GLY A 369 -6.70 34.32 4.32
CA GLY A 369 -5.90 33.19 3.87
C GLY A 369 -6.49 31.82 4.28
N PRO A 370 -5.79 30.71 4.00
CA PRO A 370 -6.24 29.37 4.36
C PRO A 370 -6.19 29.12 5.88
N THR A 371 -7.16 28.36 6.38
CA THR A 371 -7.17 27.82 7.74
C THR A 371 -6.15 26.69 7.91
N ALA A 372 -5.83 26.33 9.15
CA ALA A 372 -4.94 25.20 9.44
C ALA A 372 -5.46 23.87 8.87
N GLU A 373 -6.76 23.61 9.01
CA GLU A 373 -7.43 22.42 8.48
C GLU A 373 -7.35 22.35 6.94
N GLN A 374 -7.48 23.51 6.28
CA GLN A 374 -7.32 23.63 4.83
C GLN A 374 -5.88 23.33 4.37
N LEU A 375 -4.87 23.82 5.11
CA LEU A 375 -3.47 23.51 4.83
C LEU A 375 -3.14 22.04 5.05
N GLU A 376 -3.66 21.43 6.12
CA GLU A 376 -3.51 19.99 6.38
C GLU A 376 -4.14 19.16 5.24
N LYS A 377 -5.33 19.55 4.77
CA LYS A 377 -5.98 18.89 3.64
C LYS A 377 -5.21 19.06 2.34
N GLN A 378 -4.69 20.26 2.06
CA GLN A 378 -3.81 20.51 0.92
C GLN A 378 -2.58 19.60 0.96
N GLN A 379 -1.91 19.50 2.11
CA GLN A 379 -0.75 18.61 2.27
C GLN A 379 -1.12 17.16 1.99
N LEU A 380 -2.27 16.69 2.48
CA LEU A 380 -2.76 15.35 2.20
C LEU A 380 -3.01 15.11 0.69
N LEU A 381 -3.69 16.04 0.00
CA LEU A 381 -3.95 15.92 -1.44
C LEU A 381 -2.66 15.89 -2.27
N GLU A 382 -1.67 16.67 -1.86
CA GLU A 382 -0.33 16.68 -2.47
C GLU A 382 0.43 15.36 -2.22
N ARG A 383 0.30 14.76 -1.03
CA ARG A 383 0.84 13.42 -0.75
C ARG A 383 0.18 12.36 -1.63
N VAL A 384 -1.15 12.39 -1.75
CA VAL A 384 -1.89 11.45 -2.61
C VAL A 384 -1.43 11.57 -4.06
N LYS A 385 -1.22 12.78 -4.58
CA LYS A 385 -0.70 13.01 -5.93
C LYS A 385 0.60 12.23 -6.19
N ILE A 386 1.55 12.30 -5.25
CA ILE A 386 2.82 11.59 -5.34
C ILE A 386 2.62 10.08 -5.22
N LEU A 387 1.76 9.64 -4.30
CA LEU A 387 1.46 8.23 -4.08
C LEU A 387 0.81 7.58 -5.31
N GLU A 388 -0.12 8.25 -6.01
CA GLU A 388 -0.71 7.73 -7.24
C GLU A 388 0.35 7.41 -8.29
N ILE A 389 1.35 8.29 -8.43
CA ILE A 389 2.43 8.14 -9.40
C ILE A 389 3.33 6.96 -9.01
N PHE A 390 3.80 6.90 -7.76
CA PHE A 390 4.68 5.82 -7.30
C PHE A 390 4.00 4.45 -7.18
N ASN A 391 2.67 4.42 -7.15
CA ASN A 391 1.88 3.20 -7.19
C ASN A 391 1.32 2.89 -8.58
N ALA A 392 1.42 3.82 -9.53
CA ALA A 392 0.76 3.78 -10.84
C ALA A 392 -0.75 3.44 -10.74
N GLN A 393 -1.42 4.03 -9.75
CA GLN A 393 -2.81 3.76 -9.43
C GLN A 393 -3.52 5.03 -9.02
N ASN A 394 -4.71 5.25 -9.58
CA ASN A 394 -5.55 6.38 -9.22
C ASN A 394 -6.23 6.12 -7.88
N PHE A 395 -6.00 7.00 -6.92
CA PHE A 395 -6.80 7.10 -5.71
C PHE A 395 -8.05 7.93 -5.95
N PHE A 396 -7.95 9.01 -6.71
CA PHE A 396 -9.09 9.79 -7.11
C PHE A 396 -9.56 9.44 -8.51
N ASN A 397 -10.85 9.16 -8.67
CA ASN A 397 -11.49 8.97 -9.97
C ASN A 397 -12.59 10.01 -10.14
N PHE A 398 -12.70 10.56 -11.33
CA PHE A 398 -13.67 11.60 -11.64
C PHE A 398 -14.39 11.26 -12.93
N SER A 399 -15.69 11.48 -12.96
CA SER A 399 -16.48 11.39 -14.18
C SER A 399 -17.53 12.50 -14.22
N ARG A 400 -17.95 12.83 -15.43
CA ARG A 400 -19.04 13.75 -15.70
C ARG A 400 -20.24 12.94 -16.17
N ASP A 401 -21.43 13.29 -15.68
CA ASP A 401 -22.67 12.65 -16.11
C ASP A 401 -23.00 13.07 -17.55
N GLU A 402 -23.05 12.10 -18.46
CA GLU A 402 -23.34 12.33 -19.89
C GLU A 402 -24.74 12.92 -20.14
N SER A 403 -25.66 12.80 -19.18
CA SER A 403 -27.01 13.38 -19.28
C SER A 403 -27.04 14.89 -19.03
N SER A 404 -25.93 15.50 -18.60
CA SER A 404 -25.84 16.95 -18.41
C SER A 404 -25.95 17.68 -19.76
N THR A 405 -27.00 18.49 -19.94
CA THR A 405 -27.18 19.29 -21.16
C THR A 405 -26.30 20.54 -21.13
N ASP A 406 -25.33 20.60 -22.03
CA ASP A 406 -24.38 21.72 -22.17
C ASP A 406 -24.98 22.94 -22.90
N SER A 407 -26.27 23.16 -22.70
CA SER A 407 -27.00 24.27 -23.30
C SER A 407 -26.64 25.53 -22.50
N GLY A 408 -25.65 26.30 -22.96
CA GLY A 408 -25.15 27.49 -22.26
C GLY A 408 -26.26 28.35 -21.62
N GLY A 409 -26.07 28.74 -20.36
CA GLY A 409 -27.10 29.30 -19.47
C GLY A 409 -27.00 28.69 -18.06
N ASP A 410 -28.10 28.68 -17.28
CA ASP A 410 -28.23 28.03 -15.95
C ASP A 410 -28.11 26.48 -16.00
N ALA A 411 -27.38 25.91 -16.96
CA ALA A 411 -27.19 24.50 -17.12
C ALA A 411 -26.43 23.91 -15.91
N LEU A 412 -26.99 22.85 -15.33
CA LEU A 412 -26.35 22.10 -14.27
C LEU A 412 -25.47 21.01 -14.88
N VAL A 413 -24.19 21.01 -14.52
CA VAL A 413 -23.25 19.93 -14.83
C VAL A 413 -23.09 19.07 -13.57
N ALA A 414 -23.28 17.76 -13.74
CA ALA A 414 -23.14 16.80 -12.65
C ALA A 414 -21.83 16.04 -12.78
N PHE A 415 -21.13 15.91 -11.66
CA PHE A 415 -19.87 15.22 -11.52
C PHE A 415 -19.99 14.11 -10.48
N SER A 416 -19.33 12.99 -10.74
CA SER A 416 -19.06 11.94 -9.76
C SER A 416 -17.59 12.03 -9.36
N LEU A 417 -17.33 12.22 -8.08
CA LEU A 417 -16.00 12.39 -7.50
C LEU A 417 -15.76 11.24 -6.51
N SER A 418 -14.79 10.38 -6.82
CA SER A 418 -14.46 9.20 -6.04
C SER A 418 -13.08 9.34 -5.38
N SER A 419 -12.96 8.93 -4.12
CA SER A 419 -11.74 8.88 -3.31
C SER A 419 -11.58 7.47 -2.73
N GLY A 420 -10.78 6.64 -3.41
CA GLY A 420 -10.83 5.19 -3.24
C GLY A 420 -12.25 4.70 -3.53
N ALA A 421 -12.84 3.93 -2.61
CA ALA A 421 -14.21 3.43 -2.75
C ALA A 421 -15.31 4.45 -2.43
N ASN A 422 -14.99 5.61 -1.86
CA ASN A 422 -16.00 6.60 -1.49
C ASN A 422 -16.36 7.47 -2.69
N THR A 423 -17.62 7.46 -3.12
CA THR A 423 -18.09 8.28 -4.25
C THR A 423 -19.10 9.34 -3.80
N ARG A 424 -18.95 10.56 -4.31
CA ARG A 424 -19.85 11.70 -4.06
C ARG A 424 -20.27 12.34 -5.37
N SER A 425 -21.58 12.56 -5.54
CA SER A 425 -22.11 13.34 -6.65
C SER A 425 -22.18 14.83 -6.31
N ARG A 426 -21.79 15.69 -7.25
CA ARG A 426 -21.92 17.15 -7.14
C ARG A 426 -22.52 17.73 -8.43
N SER A 427 -23.57 18.54 -8.30
CA SER A 427 -24.11 19.34 -9.41
C SER A 427 -23.73 20.80 -9.24
N MET A 428 -23.22 21.41 -10.31
CA MET A 428 -22.79 22.82 -10.32
C MET A 428 -23.38 23.54 -11.53
N SER A 429 -23.72 24.83 -11.35
CA SER A 429 -24.17 25.67 -12.47
C SER A 429 -22.96 26.05 -13.33
N ALA A 430 -23.05 25.83 -14.63
CA ALA A 430 -22.07 26.28 -15.62
C ALA A 430 -22.38 27.69 -16.16
N GLY A 431 -23.08 28.52 -15.38
CA GLY A 431 -23.54 29.87 -15.74
C GLY A 431 -22.47 30.87 -16.19
N GLY A 432 -21.19 30.49 -16.20
CA GLY A 432 -20.06 31.24 -16.76
C GLY A 432 -19.14 30.45 -17.69
N ARG A 433 -19.53 29.23 -18.12
CA ARG A 433 -18.67 28.26 -18.86
C ARG A 433 -17.43 27.76 -18.11
N GLU A 434 -17.24 28.15 -16.85
CA GLU A 434 -16.15 27.69 -16.00
C GLU A 434 -16.73 27.01 -14.76
N VAL A 435 -16.23 25.82 -14.44
CA VAL A 435 -16.54 25.07 -13.23
C VAL A 435 -15.24 24.79 -12.47
N VAL A 436 -15.14 25.34 -11.27
CA VAL A 436 -13.97 25.15 -10.40
C VAL A 436 -14.32 24.18 -9.28
N LEU A 437 -13.70 23.00 -9.29
CA LEU A 437 -13.69 22.10 -8.15
C LEU A 437 -12.64 22.56 -7.15
N THR A 438 -12.92 22.41 -5.86
CA THR A 438 -12.02 22.78 -4.77
C THR A 438 -11.72 21.58 -3.89
N GLU A 439 -10.81 21.76 -2.93
CA GLU A 439 -10.51 20.73 -1.94
C GLU A 439 -11.75 20.32 -1.14
N GLU A 440 -12.76 21.18 -1.00
CA GLU A 440 -14.02 20.88 -0.28
C GLU A 440 -14.85 19.77 -0.95
N ASP A 441 -14.62 19.56 -2.25
CA ASP A 441 -15.35 18.56 -3.05
C ASP A 441 -14.74 17.18 -2.93
N ILE A 442 -13.46 17.13 -2.61
CA ILE A 442 -12.72 15.90 -2.39
C ILE A 442 -12.94 15.44 -0.96
N SER A 443 -13.57 14.28 -0.80
CA SER A 443 -13.86 13.71 0.51
C SER A 443 -12.88 12.59 0.82
N ILE A 444 -12.15 12.68 1.94
CA ILE A 444 -11.25 11.64 2.43
C ILE A 444 -11.60 11.44 3.90
N ASN A 445 -11.95 10.22 4.30
CA ASN A 445 -12.27 9.96 5.70
C ASN A 445 -10.99 9.83 6.55
N ALA A 446 -11.13 9.93 7.88
CA ALA A 446 -9.99 9.94 8.80
C ALA A 446 -9.11 8.69 8.69
N GLY A 447 -9.71 7.51 8.49
CA GLY A 447 -8.97 6.26 8.32
C GLY A 447 -8.17 6.23 7.01
N GLN A 448 -8.75 6.69 5.91
CA GLN A 448 -8.04 6.85 4.63
C GLN A 448 -6.89 7.85 4.78
N ALA A 449 -7.13 8.99 5.43
CA ALA A 449 -6.11 10.01 5.64
C ALA A 449 -4.92 9.47 6.45
N GLU A 450 -5.16 8.70 7.51
CA GLU A 450 -4.12 8.05 8.30
C GLU A 450 -3.28 7.08 7.46
N LEU A 451 -3.93 6.18 6.70
CA LEU A 451 -3.25 5.20 5.87
C LEU A 451 -2.42 5.85 4.74
N LEU A 452 -2.96 6.90 4.11
CA LEU A 452 -2.26 7.69 3.09
C LEU A 452 -1.03 8.39 3.67
N ASN A 453 -1.12 8.95 4.88
CA ASN A 453 0.02 9.54 5.56
C ASN A 453 1.11 8.50 5.84
N LYS A 454 0.75 7.34 6.40
CA LYS A 454 1.72 6.26 6.66
C LYS A 454 2.34 5.70 5.39
N SER A 455 1.57 5.60 4.31
CA SER A 455 2.07 5.21 2.99
C SER A 455 3.13 6.18 2.47
N TYR A 456 2.87 7.49 2.62
CA TYR A 456 3.81 8.55 2.24
C TYR A 456 5.08 8.55 3.11
N GLU A 457 4.93 8.37 4.42
CA GLU A 457 6.06 8.26 5.34
C GLU A 457 6.94 7.05 5.04
N SER A 458 6.33 5.91 4.67
CA SER A 458 7.05 4.71 4.24
C SER A 458 7.84 4.96 2.95
N LEU A 459 7.28 5.74 2.02
CA LEU A 459 7.96 6.16 0.79
C LEU A 459 9.16 7.08 1.10
N LEU A 460 8.99 8.08 1.97
CA LEU A 460 10.08 8.97 2.42
C LEU A 460 11.19 8.19 3.13
N HIS A 461 10.83 7.26 4.01
CA HIS A 461 11.78 6.40 4.70
C HIS A 461 12.57 5.51 3.74
N SER A 462 11.92 4.96 2.72
CA SER A 462 12.58 4.17 1.67
C SER A 462 13.59 5.01 0.91
N LEU A 463 13.20 6.23 0.52
CA LEU A 463 14.08 7.19 -0.15
C LEU A 463 15.29 7.52 0.74
N TYR A 464 15.05 7.82 2.00
CA TYR A 464 16.10 8.09 2.97
C TYR A 464 17.09 6.93 3.09
N LYS A 465 16.62 5.73 3.45
CA LYS A 465 17.47 4.54 3.61
C LYS A 465 18.22 4.18 2.33
N GLY A 466 17.60 4.37 1.17
CA GLY A 466 18.24 4.05 -0.11
C GLY A 466 19.39 4.99 -0.46
N LEU A 467 19.24 6.29 -0.19
CA LEU A 467 20.25 7.28 -0.56
C LEU A 467 21.33 7.45 0.51
N VAL A 468 20.97 7.35 1.79
CA VAL A 468 21.89 7.60 2.91
C VAL A 468 23.09 6.65 2.90
N VAL A 469 22.87 5.38 2.55
CA VAL A 469 23.94 4.38 2.43
C VAL A 469 24.99 4.80 1.40
N GLN A 470 24.54 5.37 0.28
CA GLN A 470 25.41 5.73 -0.82
C GLN A 470 26.11 7.08 -0.59
N ALA A 471 25.42 8.02 0.05
CA ALA A 471 25.96 9.34 0.34
C ALA A 471 26.94 9.33 1.54
N HIS A 472 26.65 8.55 2.59
CA HIS A 472 27.39 8.61 3.86
C HIS A 472 28.07 7.31 4.27
N LEU A 473 27.48 6.15 3.99
CA LEU A 473 28.06 4.89 4.48
C LEU A 473 29.17 4.34 3.60
N LYS A 474 29.23 4.77 2.34
CA LYS A 474 30.20 4.28 1.37
C LYS A 474 31.66 4.32 1.88
N PRO A 475 32.17 5.41 2.50
CA PRO A 475 33.54 5.44 3.03
C PRO A 475 33.81 4.36 4.09
N TYR A 476 32.84 4.08 4.96
CA TYR A 476 32.93 3.05 6.00
C TYR A 476 32.87 1.63 5.42
N LEU A 477 32.09 1.43 4.36
CA LEU A 477 31.99 0.17 3.63
C LEU A 477 33.26 -0.14 2.82
N ASP A 478 33.86 0.88 2.20
CA ASP A 478 35.06 0.72 1.35
C ASP A 478 36.30 0.27 2.14
N VAL A 479 36.33 0.52 3.45
CA VAL A 479 37.47 0.16 4.34
C VAL A 479 37.30 -1.19 5.03
N ILE A 480 36.17 -1.91 4.81
CA ILE A 480 35.98 -3.25 5.35
C ILE A 480 37.04 -4.18 4.75
N GLY A 481 37.87 -4.75 5.62
CA GLY A 481 38.90 -5.70 5.25
C GLY A 481 38.39 -7.13 5.13
N LEU A 482 39.23 -8.00 4.60
CA LEU A 482 39.04 -9.44 4.61
C LEU A 482 40.29 -10.09 5.23
N VAL A 483 40.10 -10.85 6.30
CA VAL A 483 41.19 -11.57 7.00
C VAL A 483 40.86 -13.06 7.06
N PHE A 484 41.88 -13.90 7.26
CA PHE A 484 41.70 -15.34 7.41
C PHE A 484 41.87 -15.73 8.87
N SER A 485 40.83 -16.32 9.47
CA SER A 485 40.85 -16.87 10.82
C SER A 485 40.53 -18.35 10.75
N ASN A 486 41.42 -19.22 11.25
CA ASN A 486 41.27 -20.68 11.18
C ASN A 486 40.98 -21.24 9.77
N ALA A 487 41.61 -20.67 8.74
CA ALA A 487 41.38 -20.97 7.31
C ALA A 487 39.99 -20.59 6.77
N GLU A 488 39.18 -19.86 7.55
CA GLU A 488 37.92 -19.26 7.11
C GLU A 488 38.12 -17.76 6.83
N PRO A 489 37.67 -17.25 5.68
CA PRO A 489 37.67 -15.82 5.39
C PRO A 489 36.59 -15.11 6.23
N VAL A 490 36.99 -14.09 6.98
CA VAL A 490 36.14 -13.30 7.88
C VAL A 490 36.30 -11.82 7.55
N LEU A 491 35.20 -11.05 7.59
CA LEU A 491 35.25 -9.60 7.41
C LEU A 491 35.98 -8.95 8.59
N ASP A 492 36.88 -8.03 8.30
CA ASP A 492 37.60 -7.23 9.28
C ASP A 492 37.07 -5.80 9.30
N PHE A 493 36.45 -5.44 10.42
CA PHE A 493 35.85 -4.12 10.64
C PHE A 493 36.77 -3.14 11.37
N SER A 494 38.02 -3.52 11.65
CA SER A 494 38.93 -2.70 12.46
C SER A 494 39.17 -1.32 11.86
N ALA A 495 39.39 -1.24 10.54
CA ALA A 495 39.55 0.03 9.84
C ALA A 495 38.25 0.85 9.81
N THR A 496 37.10 0.18 9.69
CA THR A 496 35.78 0.81 9.78
C THR A 496 35.54 1.45 11.15
N GLN A 497 35.84 0.73 12.24
CA GLN A 497 35.73 1.25 13.61
C GLN A 497 36.66 2.43 13.86
N GLN A 498 37.89 2.38 13.33
CA GLN A 498 38.83 3.51 13.42
C GLN A 498 38.32 4.74 12.67
N LEU A 499 37.72 4.55 11.49
CA LEU A 499 37.16 5.67 10.73
C LEU A 499 35.98 6.31 11.46
N PHE A 500 35.12 5.52 12.11
CA PHE A 500 34.07 6.06 12.99
C PHE A 500 34.66 6.87 14.15
N LEU A 501 35.68 6.35 14.84
CA LEU A 501 36.33 7.09 15.93
C LEU A 501 36.91 8.43 15.45
N GLN A 502 37.54 8.45 14.27
CA GLN A 502 38.10 9.66 13.68
C GLN A 502 37.02 10.69 13.33
N ASN A 503 35.91 10.25 12.72
CA ASN A 503 34.83 11.16 12.33
C ASN A 503 34.07 11.72 13.54
N ALA A 504 33.96 10.92 14.61
CA ALA A 504 33.34 11.37 15.85
C ALA A 504 34.10 12.51 16.54
N GLU A 505 35.39 12.72 16.26
CA GLU A 505 36.13 13.88 16.77
C GLU A 505 35.61 15.22 16.21
N GLN A 506 35.02 15.20 15.01
CA GLN A 506 34.54 16.40 14.32
C GLN A 506 33.02 16.51 14.38
N ASN A 507 32.32 15.40 14.16
CA ASN A 507 30.86 15.34 14.08
C ASN A 507 30.30 14.17 14.90
N PRO A 508 30.37 14.22 16.24
CA PRO A 508 30.01 13.10 17.12
C PRO A 508 28.56 12.64 16.98
N ALA A 509 27.61 13.58 16.91
CA ALA A 509 26.19 13.26 16.73
C ALA A 509 25.88 12.62 15.37
N GLU A 510 26.41 13.18 14.27
CA GLU A 510 26.24 12.59 12.93
C GLU A 510 26.92 11.22 12.82
N THR A 511 28.10 11.06 13.42
CA THR A 511 28.81 9.77 13.41
C THR A 511 28.02 8.70 14.14
N MET A 512 27.29 9.05 15.20
CA MET A 512 26.40 8.10 15.88
C MET A 512 25.25 7.63 14.98
N LEU A 513 24.71 8.52 14.15
CA LEU A 513 23.72 8.14 13.13
C LEU A 513 24.32 7.26 12.05
N ASP A 514 25.53 7.58 11.57
CA ASP A 514 26.22 6.72 10.60
C ASP A 514 26.47 5.31 11.17
N ILE A 515 26.78 5.18 12.46
CA ILE A 515 26.92 3.87 13.13
C ILE A 515 25.57 3.14 13.14
N ALA A 516 24.47 3.82 13.49
CA ALA A 516 23.14 3.23 13.49
C ALA A 516 22.71 2.75 12.09
N ASP A 517 22.89 3.60 11.08
CA ASP A 517 22.61 3.27 9.67
C ASP A 517 23.49 2.12 9.18
N PHE A 518 24.78 2.12 9.54
CA PHE A 518 25.71 1.05 9.20
C PHE A 518 25.31 -0.29 9.83
N MET A 519 24.92 -0.29 11.10
CA MET A 519 24.44 -1.50 11.77
C MET A 519 23.13 -2.01 11.16
N SER A 520 22.20 -1.10 10.83
CA SER A 520 20.95 -1.44 10.14
C SER A 520 21.21 -2.04 8.76
N TYR A 521 22.16 -1.47 8.01
CA TYR A 521 22.56 -1.94 6.69
C TYR A 521 23.25 -3.32 6.72
N MET A 522 24.19 -3.51 7.65
CA MET A 522 24.98 -4.74 7.75
C MET A 522 24.22 -5.93 8.32
N LYS A 523 23.09 -5.68 9.00
CA LYS A 523 22.23 -6.73 9.60
C LYS A 523 23.04 -7.75 10.42
N PHE A 524 23.93 -7.26 11.27
CA PHE A 524 24.81 -8.13 12.08
C PHE A 524 24.01 -9.12 12.91
N THR A 525 24.52 -10.35 13.02
CA THR A 525 23.95 -11.40 13.87
C THR A 525 25.03 -12.03 14.75
N GLY A 526 24.62 -12.74 15.80
CA GLY A 526 25.52 -13.52 16.65
C GLY A 526 26.66 -12.69 17.27
N LYS A 527 27.90 -13.14 17.10
CA LYS A 527 29.08 -12.51 17.72
C LYS A 527 29.37 -11.12 17.19
N ASP A 528 29.11 -10.85 15.92
CA ASP A 528 29.34 -9.53 15.33
C ASP A 528 28.32 -8.51 15.86
N MET A 529 27.06 -8.92 16.07
CA MET A 529 26.05 -8.07 16.70
C MET A 529 26.46 -7.65 18.13
N LEU A 530 27.01 -8.58 18.92
CA LEU A 530 27.49 -8.30 20.27
C LEU A 530 28.72 -7.37 20.27
N ASN A 531 29.66 -7.58 19.35
CA ASN A 531 30.85 -6.73 19.22
C ASN A 531 30.45 -5.29 18.83
N TRP A 532 29.61 -5.16 17.79
CA TRP A 532 29.11 -3.86 17.36
C TRP A 532 28.23 -3.19 18.42
N GLY A 533 27.38 -3.93 19.12
CA GLY A 533 26.64 -3.39 20.27
C GLY A 533 27.55 -2.80 21.34
N SER A 534 28.66 -3.47 21.68
CA SER A 534 29.64 -2.96 22.63
C SER A 534 30.47 -1.77 22.12
N PHE A 535 30.67 -1.68 20.80
CA PHE A 535 31.30 -0.51 20.18
C PHE A 535 30.37 0.70 20.24
N THR A 536 29.10 0.54 19.85
CA THR A 536 28.09 1.59 19.87
C THR A 536 27.80 2.10 21.28
N ASP A 537 27.71 1.23 22.28
CA ASP A 537 27.55 1.63 23.69
C ASP A 537 28.72 2.50 24.20
N ARG A 538 29.95 2.13 23.85
CA ARG A 538 31.14 2.96 24.16
C ARG A 538 31.11 4.30 23.47
N MET A 539 30.70 4.35 22.19
CA MET A 539 30.57 5.60 21.46
C MET A 539 29.48 6.48 22.10
N LEU A 540 28.32 5.90 22.44
CA LEU A 540 27.18 6.64 22.98
C LEU A 540 27.49 7.23 24.35
N THR A 541 28.17 6.47 25.21
CA THR A 541 28.63 6.93 26.53
C THR A 541 29.80 7.92 26.47
N SER A 542 30.48 8.06 25.32
CA SER A 542 31.53 9.04 25.11
C SER A 542 31.05 10.40 24.60
N LEU A 543 29.76 10.50 24.21
CA LEU A 543 29.18 11.76 23.75
C LEU A 543 29.13 12.79 24.87
N SER A 544 29.35 14.06 24.53
CA SER A 544 29.01 15.15 25.44
C SER A 544 27.48 15.26 25.59
N GLU A 545 27.01 15.91 26.66
CA GLU A 545 25.57 16.14 26.85
C GLU A 545 24.94 16.89 25.66
N ALA A 546 25.65 17.88 25.11
CA ALA A 546 25.19 18.62 23.95
C ALA A 546 25.11 17.74 22.70
N ASP A 547 26.10 16.88 22.46
CA ASP A 547 26.12 15.98 21.30
C ASP A 547 25.09 14.85 21.44
N ALA A 548 24.83 14.39 22.66
CA ALA A 548 23.77 13.43 22.92
C ALA A 548 22.39 14.03 22.63
N VAL A 549 22.13 15.26 23.12
CA VAL A 549 20.88 15.98 22.80
C VAL A 549 20.72 16.20 21.31
N GLU A 550 21.79 16.61 20.62
CA GLU A 550 21.78 16.80 19.18
C GLU A 550 21.55 15.48 18.43
N PHE A 551 22.18 14.39 18.86
CA PHE A 551 21.92 13.05 18.33
C PHE A 551 20.44 12.67 18.47
N TYR A 552 19.85 12.79 19.66
CA TYR A 552 18.44 12.48 19.87
C TYR A 552 17.51 13.39 19.05
N ARG A 553 17.88 14.67 18.90
CA ARG A 553 17.15 15.61 18.05
C ARG A 553 17.20 15.21 16.58
N GLN A 554 18.33 14.70 16.09
CA GLN A 554 18.43 14.25 14.70
C GLN A 554 17.70 12.92 14.48
N VAL A 555 17.76 11.99 15.44
CA VAL A 555 16.97 10.74 15.40
C VAL A 555 15.48 11.03 15.31
N SER A 556 14.97 12.03 16.05
CA SER A 556 13.55 12.37 16.03
C SER A 556 13.06 12.98 14.72
N LEU A 557 13.97 13.44 13.86
CA LEU A 557 13.66 13.97 12.52
C LEU A 557 13.65 12.88 11.44
N LEU A 558 14.16 11.67 11.73
CA LEU A 558 14.19 10.59 10.75
C LEU A 558 12.76 10.15 10.40
N PRO A 559 12.44 9.99 9.10
CA PRO A 559 11.17 9.41 8.69
C PRO A 559 11.18 7.92 9.05
N LEU A 560 10.55 7.51 10.15
CA LEU A 560 10.47 6.12 10.60
C LEU A 560 9.01 5.63 10.49
N PRO A 561 8.75 4.41 9.99
CA PRO A 561 7.41 3.83 9.99
C PRO A 561 6.97 3.44 11.42
N ASP A 562 5.66 3.49 11.71
CA ASP A 562 5.09 3.22 13.05
C ASP A 562 5.50 1.87 13.69
N GLU A 563 5.77 0.82 12.90
CA GLU A 563 6.20 -0.47 13.44
C GLU A 563 7.63 -0.44 14.03
N ASP A 564 8.43 0.56 13.64
CA ASP A 564 9.76 0.84 14.19
C ASP A 564 9.71 1.76 15.43
N GLU A 565 8.53 2.08 16.01
CA GLU A 565 8.46 2.81 17.29
C GLU A 565 9.15 2.06 18.45
N SER A 566 9.29 0.73 18.35
CA SER A 566 10.12 -0.06 19.28
C SER A 566 11.61 0.33 19.24
N VAL A 567 12.07 0.97 18.15
CA VAL A 567 13.42 1.54 18.02
C VAL A 567 13.52 2.90 18.71
N ARG A 568 12.40 3.60 18.98
CA ARG A 568 12.40 4.83 19.82
C ARG A 568 12.83 4.55 21.24
N PHE A 569 12.57 3.34 21.75
CA PHE A 569 12.94 2.94 23.11
C PHE A 569 13.27 1.46 23.17
N GLY A 570 14.54 1.13 22.98
CA GLY A 570 15.11 0.02 23.76
C GLY A 570 14.88 0.37 25.23
N THR A 571 14.14 -0.46 25.95
CA THR A 571 13.84 -0.28 27.38
C THR A 571 15.13 -0.10 28.17
N HIS A 572 15.54 1.14 28.37
CA HIS A 572 16.45 1.57 29.41
C HIS A 572 15.71 2.65 30.18
N ASN A 573 15.37 2.29 31.43
CA ASN A 573 14.79 3.11 32.47
C ASN A 573 15.06 4.62 32.27
N SER A 574 14.03 5.37 31.93
CA SER A 574 14.02 6.84 31.91
C SER A 574 14.12 7.47 33.31
N ASP A 575 14.43 6.69 34.34
CA ASP A 575 14.52 7.12 35.74
C ASP A 575 15.91 7.65 36.15
N SER A 576 16.93 7.57 35.28
CA SER A 576 18.30 7.99 35.64
C SER A 576 18.64 9.47 35.38
N PHE A 577 17.76 10.25 34.75
CA PHE A 577 17.97 11.69 34.57
C PHE A 577 16.96 12.53 35.36
N LYS A 578 16.98 12.38 36.69
CA LYS A 578 16.53 13.46 37.57
C LYS A 578 17.66 14.46 37.72
N VAL A 579 17.65 15.49 36.87
CA VAL A 579 18.41 16.72 37.08
C VAL A 579 18.02 17.28 38.45
N SER A 580 18.94 17.20 39.40
CA SER A 580 18.83 17.88 40.68
C SER A 580 19.37 19.30 40.48
N ALA A 581 18.47 20.28 40.39
CA ALA A 581 18.83 21.70 40.38
C ALA A 581 19.34 22.12 41.78
N PRO A 582 20.33 23.03 41.88
CA PRO A 582 20.66 23.70 43.15
C PRO A 582 19.57 24.67 43.62
#